data_AF-A0A7W1L7I9-F1
#
_entry.id   AF-A0A7W1L7I9-F1
#
_cell.length_a   1.000
_cell.length_b   1.000
_cell.length_c   1.000
_cell.angle_alpha   90.00
_cell.angle_beta   90.00
_cell.angle_gamma   90.00
#
_symmetry.space_group_name_H-M   'P 1'
#
loop_
_entity.id
_entity.type
_entity.pdbx_description
1 polymer ?
#
loop_
_entity_poly.entity_id
_entity_poly.type
_entity_poly.pdbx_seq_one_letter_code
_entity_poly.pdbx_strand_id
1 'polypeptide(L)'
;MNPLATESVSLFEVPLGCEAVPGMGCGVLAKPILAILAREPAVAEAWLNRNGTMVAVLWNEGIAPEFRSERIRSILAEQGLAARELAGAARKSTLRDFSSGADWYRGDAVDRLSEEEAAIIAARLVHRVTAKVPLSDDKIETLLKAFGEVCRHQLINRPVTSTP
;
A
#
# COMPACT_ATOMS: atom_id res chain seq x y z
N MET A 1 13.34 -11.15 -14.53
CA MET A 1 13.64 -11.82 -13.25
C MET A 1 14.05 -13.26 -13.51
N ASN A 2 15.04 -13.77 -12.76
CA ASN A 2 15.55 -15.14 -12.83
C ASN A 2 14.49 -16.13 -12.29
N PRO A 3 14.20 -17.28 -12.93
CA PRO A 3 13.17 -18.24 -12.48
C PRO A 3 13.32 -18.76 -11.03
N LEU A 4 14.52 -18.69 -10.44
CA LEU A 4 14.77 -19.01 -9.02
C LEU A 4 14.14 -17.98 -8.06
N ALA A 5 13.92 -16.74 -8.49
CA ALA A 5 13.31 -15.69 -7.68
C ALA A 5 11.81 -15.90 -7.45
N THR A 6 11.14 -16.75 -8.22
CA THR A 6 9.68 -16.95 -8.15
C THR A 6 9.24 -17.91 -7.03
N GLU A 7 10.13 -18.76 -6.53
CA GLU A 7 9.88 -19.63 -5.36
C GLU A 7 10.23 -18.96 -4.03
N SER A 8 11.01 -17.88 -4.07
CA SER A 8 11.31 -17.03 -2.92
C SER A 8 10.26 -15.93 -2.70
N VAL A 9 9.09 -16.00 -3.36
CA VAL A 9 7.98 -15.05 -3.15
C VAL A 9 6.77 -15.75 -2.53
N SER A 10 6.31 -15.22 -1.40
CA SER A 10 4.97 -15.48 -0.86
C SER A 10 4.05 -14.30 -1.15
N LEU A 11 2.78 -14.58 -1.46
CA LEU A 11 1.78 -13.58 -1.82
C LEU A 11 0.60 -13.68 -0.86
N PHE A 12 0.24 -12.59 -0.20
CA PHE A 12 -0.80 -12.55 0.82
C PHE A 12 -1.89 -11.56 0.42
N GLU A 13 -3.14 -12.00 0.47
CA GLU A 13 -4.27 -11.08 0.46
C GLU A 13 -4.35 -10.34 1.78
N VAL A 14 -4.55 -9.02 1.71
CA VAL A 14 -4.61 -8.11 2.86
C VAL A 14 -5.66 -7.01 2.64
N PRO A 15 -6.24 -6.44 3.71
CA PRO A 15 -7.23 -5.36 3.60
C PRO A 15 -6.57 -3.97 3.74
N LEU A 16 -5.56 -3.65 2.93
CA LEU A 16 -4.84 -2.37 2.97
C LEU A 16 -5.34 -1.38 1.91
N GLY A 17 -6.57 -1.57 1.40
CA GLY A 17 -7.24 -0.64 0.51
C GLY A 17 -7.61 0.66 1.20
N CYS A 18 -7.65 1.75 0.44
CA CYS A 18 -8.07 3.06 0.90
C CYS A 18 -9.60 3.19 0.81
N GLU A 19 -10.25 3.42 1.95
CA GLU A 19 -11.70 3.69 1.98
C GLU A 19 -12.04 5.02 1.32
N ALA A 20 -11.15 6.02 1.44
CA ALA A 20 -11.35 7.32 0.81
C ALA A 20 -11.27 7.21 -0.72
N VAL A 21 -10.42 6.33 -1.27
CA VAL A 21 -10.24 6.18 -2.72
C VAL A 21 -10.36 4.71 -3.11
N PRO A 22 -11.57 4.25 -3.48
CA PRO A 22 -11.79 2.86 -3.88
C PRO A 22 -10.89 2.43 -5.04
N GLY A 23 -10.27 1.25 -4.91
CA GLY A 23 -9.36 0.70 -5.92
C GLY A 23 -7.90 1.15 -5.76
N MET A 24 -7.56 1.89 -4.70
CA MET A 24 -6.20 2.30 -4.37
C MET A 24 -5.80 1.77 -2.99
N GLY A 25 -4.53 1.44 -2.80
CA GLY A 25 -3.96 1.10 -1.50
C GLY A 25 -3.77 2.33 -0.62
N CYS A 26 -4.02 2.19 0.68
CA CYS A 26 -3.83 3.29 1.62
C CYS A 26 -2.36 3.34 2.05
N GLY A 27 -1.63 4.35 1.57
CA GLY A 27 -0.20 4.52 1.93
C GLY A 27 0.02 4.68 3.44
N VAL A 28 -0.88 5.40 4.13
CA VAL A 28 -0.85 5.57 5.60
C VAL A 28 -0.88 4.22 6.34
N LEU A 29 -1.74 3.31 5.91
CA LEU A 29 -1.89 2.00 6.54
C LEU A 29 -0.79 1.05 6.09
N ALA A 30 -0.43 1.08 4.80
CA ALA A 30 0.54 0.13 4.24
C ALA A 30 1.97 0.41 4.66
N LYS A 31 2.39 1.67 4.76
CA LYS A 31 3.77 2.06 5.08
C LYS A 31 4.31 1.43 6.37
N PRO A 32 3.63 1.54 7.55
CA PRO A 32 4.10 0.90 8.77
C PRO A 32 4.16 -0.62 8.65
N ILE A 33 3.21 -1.25 7.95
CA ILE A 33 3.19 -2.70 7.74
C ILE A 33 4.39 -3.15 6.91
N LEU A 34 4.64 -2.51 5.77
CA LEU A 34 5.81 -2.82 4.94
C LEU A 34 7.12 -2.59 5.69
N ALA A 35 7.20 -1.56 6.54
CA ALA A 35 8.37 -1.30 7.36
C ALA A 35 8.60 -2.38 8.42
N ILE A 36 7.54 -2.90 9.05
CA ILE A 36 7.65 -4.01 10.02
C ILE A 36 8.09 -5.29 9.29
N LEU A 37 7.47 -5.61 8.15
CA LEU A 37 7.85 -6.79 7.35
C LEU A 37 9.29 -6.71 6.88
N ALA A 38 9.76 -5.54 6.42
CA ALA A 38 11.15 -5.35 5.98
C ALA A 38 12.18 -5.42 7.13
N ARG A 39 11.75 -5.33 8.39
CA ARG A 39 12.62 -5.53 9.57
C ARG A 39 12.75 -6.99 9.98
N GLU A 40 11.90 -7.87 9.45
CA GLU A 40 11.97 -9.30 9.73
C GLU A 40 13.24 -9.90 9.11
N PRO A 41 14.15 -10.54 9.87
CA PRO A 41 15.43 -11.02 9.34
C PRO A 41 15.32 -12.03 8.18
N ALA A 42 14.20 -12.76 8.10
CA ALA A 42 13.95 -13.71 7.03
C ALA A 42 13.48 -13.04 5.72
N VAL A 43 13.01 -11.79 5.79
CA VAL A 43 12.45 -11.06 4.66
C VAL A 43 13.54 -10.23 3.98
N ALA A 44 13.68 -10.42 2.67
CA ALA A 44 14.52 -9.57 1.83
C ALA A 44 13.79 -8.27 1.48
N GLU A 45 12.52 -8.38 1.05
CA GLU A 45 11.71 -7.23 0.64
C GLU A 45 10.22 -7.47 0.87
N ALA A 46 9.47 -6.40 1.08
CA ALA A 46 8.01 -6.40 1.17
C ALA A 46 7.41 -5.34 0.25
N TRP A 47 6.42 -5.74 -0.54
CA TRP A 47 5.80 -4.91 -1.58
C TRP A 47 4.29 -4.91 -1.45
N LEU A 48 3.64 -3.80 -1.79
CA LEU A 48 2.19 -3.66 -1.89
C LEU A 48 1.80 -3.44 -3.35
N ASN A 49 0.71 -4.07 -3.80
CA ASN A 49 0.14 -3.72 -5.10
C ASN A 49 -0.64 -2.38 -5.03
N ARG A 50 -0.88 -1.77 -6.20
CA ARG A 50 -1.61 -0.49 -6.31
C ARG A 50 -2.95 -0.47 -5.59
N ASN A 51 -3.67 -1.58 -5.56
CA ASN A 51 -5.01 -1.64 -4.98
C ASN A 51 -4.99 -1.83 -3.45
N GLY A 52 -3.82 -2.10 -2.85
CA GLY A 52 -3.69 -2.41 -1.43
C GLY A 52 -4.33 -3.74 -1.02
N THR A 53 -4.54 -4.65 -1.96
CA THR A 53 -5.19 -5.94 -1.72
C THR A 53 -4.19 -7.09 -1.61
N MET A 54 -2.95 -6.88 -2.05
CA MET A 54 -1.90 -7.88 -2.08
C MET A 54 -0.60 -7.35 -1.49
N VAL A 55 0.02 -8.17 -0.65
CA VAL A 55 1.41 -8.01 -0.22
C VAL A 55 2.25 -9.14 -0.82
N ALA A 56 3.38 -8.79 -1.44
CA ALA A 56 4.40 -9.74 -1.85
C ALA A 56 5.58 -9.67 -0.88
N VAL A 57 5.99 -10.82 -0.38
CA VAL A 57 7.15 -10.97 0.51
C VAL A 57 8.21 -11.77 -0.22
N LEU A 58 9.35 -11.13 -0.46
CA LEU A 58 10.56 -11.80 -0.94
C LEU A 58 11.37 -12.27 0.25
N TRP A 59 11.78 -13.52 0.19
CA TRP A 59 12.50 -14.21 1.26
C TRP A 59 14.00 -14.22 0.99
N ASN A 60 14.80 -14.13 2.07
CA ASN A 60 16.22 -14.43 2.02
C ASN A 60 16.43 -15.92 1.69
N GLU A 61 17.63 -16.27 1.22
CA GLU A 61 17.98 -17.65 0.88
C GLU A 61 17.94 -18.57 2.11
N GLY A 62 17.62 -19.84 1.92
CA GLY A 62 17.64 -20.85 2.98
C GLY A 62 16.46 -20.83 3.96
N ILE A 63 15.49 -19.93 3.79
CA ILE A 63 14.27 -19.92 4.63
C ILE A 63 13.30 -21.01 4.17
N ALA A 64 12.94 -21.95 5.05
CA ALA A 64 12.02 -23.05 4.75
C ALA A 64 10.59 -22.54 4.43
N PRO A 65 9.91 -23.04 3.38
CA PRO A 65 8.58 -22.58 2.96
C PRO A 65 7.52 -22.56 4.07
N GLU A 66 7.54 -23.53 4.96
CA GLU A 66 6.54 -23.70 6.02
C GLU A 66 6.63 -22.58 7.07
N PHE A 67 7.85 -22.12 7.37
CA PHE A 67 8.12 -21.05 8.34
C PHE A 67 7.68 -19.68 7.80
N ARG A 68 7.76 -19.49 6.48
CA ARG A 68 7.44 -18.23 5.80
C ARG A 68 6.02 -17.77 6.08
N SER A 69 5.07 -18.64 5.82
CA SER A 69 3.64 -18.33 5.85
C SER A 69 3.09 -18.09 7.26
N GLU A 70 3.57 -18.84 8.24
CA GLU A 70 3.20 -18.65 9.64
C GLU A 70 3.75 -17.33 10.18
N ARG A 71 5.03 -17.04 9.91
CA ARG A 71 5.69 -15.82 10.39
C ARG A 71 4.99 -14.55 9.90
N ILE A 72 4.69 -14.45 8.61
CA ILE A 72 4.02 -13.26 8.05
C ILE A 72 2.60 -13.13 8.58
N ARG A 73 1.85 -14.24 8.69
CA ARG A 73 0.50 -14.19 9.27
C ARG A 73 0.52 -13.73 10.72
N SER A 74 1.49 -14.16 11.53
CA SER A 74 1.65 -13.67 12.91
C SER A 74 1.89 -12.16 12.93
N ILE A 75 2.87 -11.69 12.16
CA ILE A 75 3.21 -10.26 12.11
C ILE A 75 1.99 -9.43 11.67
N LEU A 76 1.27 -9.85 10.64
CA LEU A 76 0.09 -9.13 10.15
C LEU A 76 -1.07 -9.18 11.16
N ALA A 77 -1.29 -10.32 11.82
CA ALA A 77 -2.31 -10.46 12.86
C ALA A 77 -2.02 -9.60 14.10
N GLU A 78 -0.76 -9.45 14.50
CA GLU A 78 -0.32 -8.53 15.57
C GLU A 78 -0.63 -7.06 15.24
N GLN A 79 -0.75 -6.73 13.94
CA GLN A 79 -1.19 -5.42 13.46
C GLN A 79 -2.71 -5.36 13.20
N GLY A 80 -3.46 -6.39 13.61
CA GLY A 80 -4.91 -6.47 13.42
C GLY A 80 -5.35 -6.78 11.98
N LEU A 81 -4.45 -7.27 11.13
CA LEU A 81 -4.75 -7.56 9.72
C LEU A 81 -4.99 -9.05 9.50
N ALA A 82 -6.14 -9.38 8.92
CA ALA A 82 -6.40 -10.70 8.39
C ALA A 82 -5.61 -10.91 7.10
N ALA A 83 -4.76 -11.93 7.08
CA ALA A 83 -3.91 -12.25 5.93
C ALA A 83 -4.10 -13.69 5.47
N ARG A 84 -4.26 -13.88 4.15
CA ARG A 84 -4.39 -15.21 3.54
C ARG A 84 -3.36 -15.38 2.44
N GLU A 85 -2.49 -16.37 2.58
CA GLU A 85 -1.54 -16.70 1.51
C GLU A 85 -2.26 -17.28 0.28
N LEU A 86 -1.82 -16.87 -0.91
CA LEU A 86 -2.32 -17.41 -2.17
C LEU A 86 -1.66 -18.74 -2.51
N ALA A 87 -2.47 -19.65 -3.05
CA ALA A 87 -2.04 -20.91 -3.63
C ALA A 87 -2.60 -21.10 -5.05
N GLY A 88 -2.14 -22.15 -5.74
CA GLY A 88 -2.70 -22.60 -7.01
C GLY A 88 -2.72 -21.54 -8.12
N ALA A 89 -3.83 -21.44 -8.85
CA ALA A 89 -3.98 -20.56 -10.00
C ALA A 89 -3.90 -19.07 -9.62
N ALA A 90 -4.48 -18.69 -8.47
CA ALA A 90 -4.43 -17.32 -7.96
C ALA A 90 -2.99 -16.87 -7.72
N ARG A 91 -2.18 -17.70 -7.03
CA ARG A 91 -0.76 -17.43 -6.84
C ARG A 91 -0.04 -17.24 -8.17
N LYS A 92 -0.24 -18.14 -9.13
CA LYS A 92 0.43 -18.07 -10.44
C LYS A 92 0.10 -16.77 -11.19
N SER A 93 -1.15 -16.31 -11.12
CA SER A 93 -1.58 -15.08 -11.79
C SER A 93 -0.97 -13.84 -11.14
N THR A 94 -1.10 -13.71 -9.83
CA THR A 94 -0.56 -12.57 -9.09
C THR A 94 0.96 -12.53 -9.12
N LEU A 95 1.63 -13.69 -9.19
CA LEU A 95 3.08 -13.73 -9.33
C LEU A 95 3.57 -13.21 -10.70
N ARG A 96 2.81 -13.45 -11.78
CA ARG A 96 3.10 -12.85 -13.09
C ARG A 96 2.91 -11.34 -13.06
N ASP A 97 1.83 -10.89 -12.42
CA ASP A 97 1.56 -9.46 -12.20
C ASP A 97 2.72 -8.79 -11.43
N PHE A 98 3.12 -9.36 -10.29
CA PHE A 98 4.28 -8.91 -9.51
C PHE A 98 5.58 -8.90 -10.33
N SER A 99 5.82 -9.95 -11.12
CA SER A 99 7.02 -10.07 -11.96
C SER A 99 7.09 -9.05 -13.10
N SER A 100 5.95 -8.45 -13.48
CA SER A 100 5.92 -7.35 -14.46
C SER A 100 6.53 -6.06 -13.89
N GLY A 101 6.54 -5.92 -12.56
CA GLY A 101 7.06 -4.75 -11.84
C GLY A 101 6.18 -3.50 -11.92
N ALA A 102 5.10 -3.53 -12.70
CA ALA A 102 4.15 -2.42 -12.80
C ALA A 102 3.21 -2.42 -11.58
N ASP A 103 2.94 -1.24 -11.02
CA ASP A 103 1.93 -1.08 -9.96
C ASP A 103 2.22 -1.82 -8.64
N TRP A 104 3.50 -2.03 -8.33
CA TRP A 104 3.97 -2.52 -7.03
C TRP A 104 4.89 -1.51 -6.34
N TYR A 105 4.68 -1.31 -5.05
CA TYR A 105 5.28 -0.24 -4.25
C TYR A 105 6.00 -0.83 -3.02
N ARG A 106 7.27 -0.49 -2.83
CA ARG A 106 8.11 -0.92 -1.70
C ARG A 106 8.40 0.25 -0.76
N GLY A 107 8.32 0.01 0.55
CA GLY A 107 8.76 0.99 1.56
C GLY A 107 8.15 2.37 1.31
N ASP A 108 8.99 3.41 1.26
CA ASP A 108 8.55 4.80 1.03
C ASP A 108 7.92 5.04 -0.35
N ALA A 109 8.04 4.12 -1.32
CA ALA A 109 7.37 4.28 -2.61
C ALA A 109 5.83 4.29 -2.47
N VAL A 110 5.26 3.76 -1.38
CA VAL A 110 3.82 3.85 -1.10
C VAL A 110 3.37 5.29 -0.84
N ASP A 111 4.29 6.23 -0.57
CA ASP A 111 3.96 7.65 -0.45
C ASP A 111 3.35 8.20 -1.75
N ARG A 112 3.68 7.60 -2.91
CA ARG A 112 3.04 7.93 -4.19
C ARG A 112 1.53 7.65 -4.17
N LEU A 113 1.10 6.57 -3.51
CA LEU A 113 -0.32 6.28 -3.32
C LEU A 113 -0.97 7.35 -2.43
N SER A 114 -0.26 7.79 -1.39
CA SER A 114 -0.72 8.89 -0.53
C SER A 114 -0.80 10.24 -1.26
N GLU A 115 0.11 10.51 -2.19
CA GLU A 115 0.05 11.71 -3.05
C GLU A 115 -1.16 11.69 -3.98
N GLU A 116 -1.43 10.55 -4.62
CA GLU A 116 -2.62 10.39 -5.46
C GLU A 116 -3.92 10.48 -4.64
N GLU A 117 -3.94 9.84 -3.46
CA GLU A 117 -5.05 9.93 -2.51
C GLU A 117 -5.31 11.40 -2.12
N ALA A 118 -4.25 12.14 -1.78
CA ALA A 118 -4.35 13.56 -1.42
C ALA A 118 -4.95 14.41 -2.54
N ALA A 119 -4.52 14.19 -3.79
CA ALA A 119 -5.04 14.91 -4.95
C ALA A 119 -6.54 14.63 -5.16
N ILE A 120 -6.98 13.38 -4.99
CA ILE A 120 -8.38 12.99 -5.14
C ILE A 120 -9.24 13.58 -4.02
N ILE A 121 -8.77 13.55 -2.77
CA ILE A 121 -9.47 14.17 -1.64
C ILE A 121 -9.59 15.68 -1.86
N ALA A 122 -8.50 16.35 -2.26
CA ALA A 122 -8.50 17.77 -2.56
C ALA A 122 -9.52 18.13 -3.66
N ALA A 123 -9.54 17.38 -4.77
CA ALA A 123 -10.49 17.58 -5.85
C ALA A 123 -11.95 17.46 -5.37
N ARG A 124 -12.25 16.47 -4.52
CA ARG A 124 -13.59 16.30 -3.93
C ARG A 124 -13.97 17.43 -2.99
N LEU A 125 -13.03 17.94 -2.20
CA LEU A 125 -13.26 19.08 -1.31
C LEU A 125 -13.54 20.35 -2.11
N VAL A 126 -12.71 20.65 -3.12
CA VAL A 126 -12.91 21.81 -4.00
C VAL A 126 -14.23 21.72 -4.74
N HIS A 127 -14.60 20.55 -5.26
CA HIS A 127 -15.89 20.35 -5.92
C HIS A 127 -17.09 20.66 -4.99
N ARG A 128 -17.02 20.27 -3.72
CA ARG A 128 -18.06 20.60 -2.73
C ARG A 128 -18.15 22.10 -2.46
N VAL A 129 -17.01 22.79 -2.43
CA VAL A 129 -16.97 24.25 -2.26
C VAL A 129 -17.58 24.93 -3.48
N THR A 130 -17.16 24.56 -4.69
CA THR A 130 -17.64 25.21 -5.92
C THR A 130 -19.11 24.94 -6.21
N ALA A 131 -19.66 23.82 -5.72
CA ALA A 131 -21.10 23.55 -5.75
C ALA A 131 -21.94 24.50 -4.87
N LYS A 132 -21.32 25.23 -3.94
CA LYS A 132 -22.00 26.17 -3.02
C LYS A 132 -21.59 27.62 -3.26
N VAL A 133 -20.36 27.85 -3.73
CA VAL A 133 -19.79 29.17 -3.95
C VAL A 133 -19.11 29.16 -5.32
N PRO A 134 -19.63 29.89 -6.32
CA PRO A 134 -18.95 30.04 -7.60
C PRO A 134 -17.57 30.67 -7.40
N LEU A 135 -16.54 30.04 -7.98
CA LEU A 135 -15.15 30.50 -7.93
C LEU A 135 -14.61 30.61 -9.36
N SER A 136 -13.65 31.51 -9.57
CA SER A 136 -12.88 31.57 -10.80
C SER A 136 -11.90 30.39 -10.89
N ASP A 137 -11.49 30.04 -12.11
CA ASP A 137 -10.56 28.94 -12.36
C ASP A 137 -9.23 29.10 -11.58
N ASP A 138 -8.68 30.32 -11.52
CA ASP A 138 -7.47 30.61 -10.73
C ASP A 138 -7.63 30.28 -9.24
N LYS A 139 -8.82 30.55 -8.67
CA LYS A 139 -9.11 30.25 -7.27
C LYS A 139 -9.31 28.74 -7.08
N ILE A 140 -9.93 28.06 -8.03
CA ILE A 140 -10.08 26.61 -8.03
C ILE A 140 -8.70 25.95 -8.05
N GLU A 141 -7.81 26.36 -8.93
CA GLU A 141 -6.44 25.84 -9.03
C GLU A 141 -5.65 26.10 -7.74
N THR A 142 -5.76 27.30 -7.17
CA THR A 142 -5.13 27.65 -5.89
C THR A 142 -5.61 26.75 -4.76
N LEU A 143 -6.92 26.50 -4.67
CA LEU A 143 -7.49 25.62 -3.65
C LEU A 143 -7.11 24.15 -3.85
N LEU A 144 -7.06 23.67 -5.09
CA LEU A 144 -6.61 22.31 -5.39
C LEU A 144 -5.17 22.09 -4.90
N LYS A 145 -4.28 23.04 -5.18
CA LYS A 145 -2.89 22.98 -4.71
C LYS A 145 -2.82 23.04 -3.18
N ALA A 146 -3.51 23.98 -2.56
CA ALA A 146 -3.49 24.18 -1.11
C ALA A 146 -4.04 22.95 -0.35
N PHE A 147 -5.21 22.44 -0.74
CA PHE A 147 -5.78 21.24 -0.12
C PHE A 147 -4.97 19.99 -0.45
N GLY A 148 -4.45 19.87 -1.67
CA GLY A 148 -3.57 18.77 -2.06
C GLY A 148 -2.35 18.69 -1.14
N GLU A 149 -1.68 19.82 -0.90
CA GLU A 149 -0.50 19.86 -0.01
C GLU A 149 -0.84 19.55 1.45
N VAL A 150 -1.95 20.11 1.96
CA VAL A 150 -2.41 19.79 3.33
C VAL A 150 -2.72 18.30 3.47
N CYS A 151 -3.48 17.72 2.54
CA CYS A 151 -3.80 16.30 2.56
C CYS A 151 -2.54 15.44 2.43
N ARG A 152 -1.63 15.77 1.51
CA ARG A 152 -0.35 15.06 1.32
C ARG A 152 0.46 15.04 2.61
N HIS A 153 0.59 16.19 3.28
CA HIS A 153 1.30 16.28 4.55
C HIS A 153 0.66 15.39 5.63
N GLN A 154 -0.67 15.38 5.73
CA GLN A 154 -1.38 14.54 6.70
C GLN A 154 -1.26 13.04 6.41
N LEU A 155 -1.19 12.64 5.14
CA LEU A 155 -1.12 11.23 4.76
C LEU A 155 0.32 10.67 4.81
N ILE A 156 1.36 11.51 4.63
CA ILE A 156 2.75 11.03 4.59
C ILE A 156 3.48 11.27 5.91
N ASN A 157 3.29 12.45 6.51
CA ASN A 157 4.14 12.91 7.61
C ASN A 157 3.46 12.87 8.98
N ARG A 158 2.16 12.56 9.04
CA ARG A 158 1.49 12.47 10.34
C ARG A 158 2.02 11.25 11.10
N PRO A 159 2.53 11.42 12.33
CA PRO A 159 2.88 10.27 13.16
C PRO A 159 1.61 9.44 13.39
N VAL A 160 1.70 8.13 13.19
CA VAL A 160 0.62 7.20 13.54
C VAL A 160 0.46 7.27 15.05
N THR A 161 -0.50 8.07 15.52
CA THR A 161 -0.91 8.05 16.90
C THR A 161 -1.69 6.77 17.11
N SER A 162 -1.05 5.78 17.73
CA SER A 162 -1.72 4.62 18.32
C SER A 162 -2.76 5.15 19.31
N THR A 163 -4.03 5.12 18.90
CA THR A 163 -5.14 5.28 19.85
C THR A 163 -5.44 3.87 20.37
N PRO A 164 -5.48 3.65 21.69
CA PRO A 164 -5.72 2.35 22.30
C PRO A 164 -7.12 1.80 21.99
#